data_AF-A0A2N7QRD2-F1
#
_entry.id   AF-A0A2N7QRD2-F1
#
_cell.length_a   1.000
_cell.length_b   1.000
_cell.length_c   1.000
_cell.angle_alpha   90.00
_cell.angle_beta   90.00
_cell.angle_gamma   90.00
#
_symmetry.space_group_name_H-M   'P 1'
#
loop_
_entity.id
_entity.type
_entity.pdbx_description
1 polymer ?
#
loop_
_entity_poly.entity_id
_entity_poly.type
_entity_poly.pdbx_seq_one_letter_code
_entity_poly.pdbx_strand_id
1 'polypeptide(L)'
;MKRIALLAFACLALAACTDEATTRAALDAEGFTDVHITGYAPFSCADSDDYATSFVATNAKGKRVQGVVCSSLMGKNATVRW
;
A
#
# COMPACT_ATOMS: atom_id res chain seq x y z
N MET A 1 30.56 8.91 1.34
CA MET A 1 29.43 9.85 1.41
C MET A 1 28.47 9.75 0.22
N LYS A 2 28.93 9.81 -1.04
CA LYS A 2 28.04 9.66 -2.23
C LYS A 2 27.18 8.38 -2.24
N ARG A 3 27.75 7.23 -1.83
CA ARG A 3 27.04 5.93 -1.77
C ARG A 3 25.94 5.87 -0.70
N ILE A 4 26.12 6.56 0.42
CA ILE A 4 25.15 6.59 1.53
C ILE A 4 23.96 7.48 1.13
N ALA A 5 24.22 8.62 0.48
CA ALA A 5 23.18 9.49 -0.06
C ALA A 5 22.32 8.78 -1.14
N LEU A 6 22.96 7.98 -2.01
CA LEU A 6 22.26 7.16 -3.02
C LEU A 6 21.35 6.10 -2.41
N LEU A 7 21.80 5.41 -1.35
CA LEU A 7 20.99 4.42 -0.64
C LEU A 7 19.81 5.04 0.10
N ALA A 8 20.01 6.20 0.75
CA ALA A 8 18.93 6.93 1.41
C ALA A 8 17.87 7.40 0.40
N PHE A 9 18.30 7.91 -0.77
CA PHE A 9 17.40 8.34 -1.83
C PHE A 9 16.60 7.17 -2.42
N ALA A 10 17.21 5.99 -2.56
CA ALA A 10 16.50 4.78 -3.00
C ALA A 10 15.42 4.32 -2.01
N CYS A 11 15.68 4.40 -0.70
CA CYS A 11 14.66 4.10 0.32
C CYS A 11 13.49 5.10 0.32
N LEU A 12 13.77 6.39 0.08
CA LEU A 12 12.74 7.43 -0.07
C LEU A 12 11.90 7.24 -1.33
N ALA A 13 12.52 6.78 -2.43
CA ALA A 13 11.80 6.47 -3.67
C ALA A 13 10.83 5.29 -3.51
N LEU A 14 11.14 4.32 -2.65
CA LEU A 14 10.24 3.19 -2.34
C LEU A 14 9.00 3.62 -1.54
N ALA A 15 9.10 4.66 -0.72
CA ALA A 15 7.94 5.23 -0.03
C ALA A 15 7.03 6.03 -0.99
N ALA A 16 7.58 6.59 -2.06
CA ALA A 16 6.80 7.29 -3.09
C ALA A 16 5.91 6.36 -3.94
N CYS A 17 6.12 5.04 -3.86
CA CYS A 17 5.24 4.01 -4.45
C CYS A 17 4.14 3.54 -3.49
N THR A 18 3.85 4.30 -2.43
CA THR A 18 2.71 4.05 -1.53
C THR A 18 1.72 5.21 -1.57
N ASP A 19 0.43 4.88 -1.46
CA ASP A 19 -0.66 5.84 -1.34
C ASP A 19 -1.52 5.48 -0.13
N GLU A 20 -1.19 6.09 1.01
CA GLU A 20 -1.89 5.82 2.27
C GLU A 20 -3.33 6.30 2.26
N ALA A 21 -3.62 7.43 1.59
CA ALA A 21 -4.95 8.03 1.61
C ALA A 21 -5.94 7.15 0.84
N THR A 22 -5.55 6.73 -0.37
CA THR A 22 -6.35 5.81 -1.19
C THR A 22 -6.48 4.46 -0.52
N THR A 23 -5.41 3.95 0.10
CA THR A 23 -5.44 2.69 0.86
C THR A 23 -6.45 2.73 2.00
N ARG A 24 -6.43 3.79 2.81
CA ARG A 24 -7.39 3.94 3.92
C ARG A 24 -8.82 4.07 3.43
N ALA A 25 -9.06 4.85 2.38
CA ALA A 25 -10.39 5.03 1.80
C ALA A 25 -10.95 3.71 1.23
N ALA A 26 -10.12 2.93 0.53
CA ALA A 26 -10.52 1.62 -0.02
C ALA A 26 -10.86 0.62 1.09
N LEU A 27 -10.03 0.57 2.13
CA LEU A 27 -10.25 -0.33 3.28
C LEU A 27 -11.48 0.06 4.09
N ASP A 28 -11.70 1.36 4.31
CA ASP A 28 -12.89 1.87 5.00
C ASP A 28 -14.17 1.56 4.20
N ALA A 29 -14.14 1.72 2.88
CA ALA A 29 -15.26 1.35 2.01
C ALA A 29 -15.61 -0.14 2.05
N GLU A 30 -14.64 -1.02 2.32
CA GLU A 30 -14.86 -2.46 2.53
C GLU A 30 -15.21 -2.84 3.99
N GLY A 31 -15.29 -1.86 4.90
CA GLY A 31 -15.63 -2.08 6.30
C GLY A 31 -14.47 -2.64 7.14
N PHE A 32 -13.23 -2.40 6.72
CA PHE A 32 -12.05 -2.74 7.51
C PHE A 32 -11.82 -1.68 8.58
N THR A 33 -11.33 -2.12 9.74
CA THR A 33 -11.03 -1.28 10.90
C THR A 33 -9.62 -1.58 11.40
N ASP A 34 -9.10 -0.76 12.31
CA ASP A 34 -7.74 -0.95 12.88
C ASP A 34 -6.65 -1.03 11.78
N VAL A 35 -6.72 -0.09 10.83
CA VAL A 35 -5.86 -0.07 9.64
C VAL A 35 -4.47 0.45 9.98
N HIS A 36 -3.50 -0.46 9.95
CA HIS A 36 -2.08 -0.18 10.07
C HIS A 36 -1.39 -0.37 8.71
N ILE A 37 -0.86 0.72 8.16
CA ILE A 37 -0.06 0.66 6.94
C ILE A 37 1.37 0.27 7.31
N THR A 38 1.91 -0.75 6.65
CA THR A 38 3.22 -1.33 6.98
C THR A 38 4.31 -1.04 5.96
N GLY A 39 3.97 -0.32 4.88
CA GLY A 39 4.93 0.18 3.88
C GLY A 39 4.64 -0.32 2.48
N TYR A 40 5.68 -0.41 1.64
CA TYR A 40 5.58 -0.83 0.24
C TYR A 40 5.75 -2.34 0.08
N ALA A 41 4.85 -2.98 -0.67
CA ALA A 41 4.93 -4.40 -1.06
C ALA A 41 5.26 -4.54 -2.55
N PRO A 42 6.55 -4.56 -2.93
CA PRO A 42 6.93 -4.80 -4.32
C PRO A 42 6.44 -6.17 -4.80
N PHE A 43 6.05 -6.27 -6.08
CA PHE A 43 5.60 -7.50 -6.75
C PHE A 43 4.27 -8.12 -6.27
N SER A 44 3.54 -7.45 -5.38
CA SER A 44 2.22 -7.94 -4.92
C SER A 44 1.05 -7.41 -5.78
N CYS A 45 1.34 -6.42 -6.63
CA CYS A 45 0.39 -5.79 -7.56
C CYS A 45 0.73 -6.13 -9.01
N ALA A 46 -0.21 -5.91 -9.93
CA ALA A 46 0.07 -6.13 -11.35
C ALA A 46 1.03 -5.06 -11.87
N ASP A 47 1.73 -5.32 -12.97
CA ASP A 47 2.66 -4.35 -13.58
C ASP A 47 1.98 -3.03 -14.01
N SER A 48 0.65 -3.01 -14.07
CA SER A 48 -0.18 -1.84 -14.37
C SER A 48 -0.52 -0.96 -13.16
N ASP A 49 -0.16 -1.38 -11.95
CA ASP A 49 -0.48 -0.68 -10.71
C ASP A 49 0.73 0.17 -10.27
N ASP A 50 0.53 1.48 -10.09
CA ASP A 50 1.60 2.43 -9.74
C ASP A 50 1.96 2.40 -8.24
N TYR A 51 1.03 1.91 -7.41
CA TYR A 51 1.13 1.88 -5.96
C TYR A 51 0.84 0.49 -5.40
N ALA A 52 1.66 0.04 -4.46
CA ALA A 52 1.49 -1.23 -3.76
C ALA A 52 1.66 -1.05 -2.25
N THR A 53 0.60 -0.63 -1.58
CA THR A 53 0.64 -0.27 -0.15
C THR A 53 0.24 -1.46 0.71
N SER A 54 1.18 -1.97 1.51
CA SER A 54 0.90 -3.03 2.49
C SER A 54 0.10 -2.49 3.67
N PHE A 55 -0.87 -3.28 4.11
CA PHE A 55 -1.63 -2.99 5.31
C PHE A 55 -1.85 -4.25 6.15
N VAL A 56 -2.10 -4.02 7.42
CA VAL A 56 -2.68 -5.00 8.32
C VAL A 56 -3.91 -4.33 8.90
N ALA A 57 -5.09 -4.91 8.68
CA ALA A 57 -6.35 -4.38 9.22
C ALA A 57 -7.22 -5.51 9.81
N THR A 58 -8.33 -5.15 10.43
CA THR A 58 -9.38 -6.08 10.86
C THR A 58 -10.51 -6.00 9.84
N ASN A 59 -10.81 -7.10 9.15
CA ASN A 59 -11.85 -7.10 8.13
C ASN A 59 -13.26 -6.98 8.74
N ALA A 60 -14.28 -6.80 7.89
CA ALA A 60 -15.68 -6.71 8.31
C ALA A 60 -16.20 -7.95 9.08
N LYS A 61 -15.48 -9.08 9.03
CA LYS A 61 -15.78 -10.31 9.80
C LYS A 61 -15.06 -10.37 11.15
N GLY A 62 -14.38 -9.30 11.55
CA GLY A 62 -13.62 -9.22 12.81
C GLY A 62 -12.33 -10.03 12.81
N LYS A 63 -11.79 -10.40 11.63
CA LYS A 63 -10.51 -11.13 11.52
C LYS A 63 -9.38 -10.18 11.20
N ARG A 64 -8.27 -10.31 11.93
CA ARG A 64 -7.02 -9.66 11.60
C ARG A 64 -6.47 -10.24 10.31
N VAL A 65 -6.24 -9.40 9.31
CA VAL A 65 -5.73 -9.79 7.99
C VAL A 65 -4.62 -8.85 7.56
N GLN A 66 -3.71 -9.37 6.75
CA GLN A 66 -2.63 -8.62 6.11
C GLN A 66 -2.83 -8.70 4.61
N GLY A 67 -2.63 -7.58 3.92
CA GLY A 67 -2.81 -7.51 2.48
C GLY A 67 -2.04 -6.36 1.87
N VAL A 68 -2.26 -6.18 0.59
CA VAL A 68 -1.78 -5.05 -0.21
C VAL A 68 -2.97 -4.37 -0.87
N VAL A 69 -2.96 -3.04 -0.89
CA VAL A 69 -3.85 -2.26 -1.75
C VAL A 69 -3.05 -1.84 -2.98
N CYS A 70 -3.50 -2.33 -4.13
CA CYS A 70 -2.98 -2.00 -5.44
C CYS A 70 -3.80 -0.86 -6.03
N SER A 71 -3.15 0.24 -6.43
CA SER A 71 -3.83 1.37 -7.07
C SER A 71 -2.95 2.00 -8.14
N SER A 72 -3.55 2.68 -9.11
CA SER A 72 -2.84 3.37 -10.19
C SER A 72 -3.02 4.88 -10.06
N LEU A 73 -1.99 5.65 -10.38
CA LEU A 73 -1.99 7.12 -10.35
C LEU A 73 -2.99 7.72 -11.35
N MET A 74 -3.23 7.05 -12.47
CA MET A 74 -4.19 7.47 -13.50
C MET A 74 -5.59 6.82 -13.38
N GLY A 75 -5.77 5.84 -12.49
CA GLY A 75 -7.02 5.10 -12.35
C GLY A 75 -7.56 5.19 -10.93
N LYS A 76 -8.79 5.68 -10.75
CA LYS A 76 -9.46 5.76 -9.43
C LYS A 76 -9.78 4.39 -8.79
N ASN A 77 -9.26 3.30 -9.36
CA ASN A 77 -9.55 1.96 -8.91
C ASN A 77 -8.45 1.52 -7.95
N ALA A 78 -8.85 1.18 -6.73
CA ALA A 78 -8.00 0.53 -5.75
C ALA A 78 -8.53 -0.89 -5.55
N THR A 79 -7.64 -1.88 -5.64
CA THR A 79 -7.97 -3.29 -5.43
C THR A 79 -7.32 -3.76 -4.15
N VAL A 80 -8.11 -4.24 -3.20
CA VAL A 80 -7.62 -4.87 -1.98
C VAL A 80 -7.30 -6.34 -2.28
N ARG A 81 -6.06 -6.76 -2.05
CA ARG A 81 -5.59 -8.15 -2.20
C ARG A 81 -5.03 -8.65 -0.87
N TRP A 82 -5.47 -9.84 -0.43
CA TRP A 82 -5.08 -10.46 0.84
C TRP A 82 -5.26 -11.98 0.78
#